data_AF-A0A4Y2SRV9-F1
#
_entry.id   AF-A0A4Y2SRV9-F1
#
_cell.length_a   1.000
_cell.length_b   1.000
_cell.length_c   1.000
_cell.angle_alpha   90.00
_cell.angle_beta   90.00
_cell.angle_gamma   90.00
#
_symmetry.space_group_name_H-M   'P 1'
#
loop_
_entity.id
_entity.type
_entity.pdbx_description
1 polymer ?
#
loop_
_entity_poly.entity_id
_entity_poly.type
_entity_poly.pdbx_seq_one_letter_code
_entity_poly.pdbx_strand_id
1 'polypeptide(L)'
;MPTKQVYCAMWSENLSGRAGNDIASAFHKILTVLVEENDITELITWSDSCVPQNRNSIISTVHKTTNHKMPQESIDGYVAKILSKYQYPDRAKRDVCDAIHRYRNLRPKLDTYVFNDGTRQELACLDGTIPVMYKGTYYHIPVCIWLLDSHPYNSPMCYVKPTPDMQIKASRHVDTNGRVYLPYLHNWNPDSSDLLGVIQVMIIVFGEQPPVYAKPKVNSSAYTTTPYPAEPS
;
A
#
# COMPACT_ATOMS: atom_id res chain seq x y z
N MET A 1 -43.00 -15.79 -17.53
CA MET A 1 -42.93 -14.58 -16.68
C MET A 1 -41.49 -14.40 -16.26
N PRO A 2 -40.78 -13.31 -16.59
CA PRO A 2 -39.44 -13.09 -16.08
C PRO A 2 -39.50 -12.94 -14.55
N THR A 3 -38.74 -13.77 -13.84
CA THR A 3 -38.63 -13.75 -12.39
C THR A 3 -37.85 -12.51 -11.96
N LYS A 4 -38.54 -11.53 -11.35
CA LYS A 4 -37.87 -10.40 -10.72
C LYS A 4 -37.11 -10.90 -9.50
N GLN A 5 -35.79 -10.89 -9.55
CA GLN A 5 -34.93 -11.19 -8.40
C GLN A 5 -34.66 -9.90 -7.64
N VAL A 6 -34.68 -9.98 -6.31
CA VAL A 6 -34.38 -8.85 -5.41
C VAL A 6 -33.15 -9.22 -4.61
N TYR A 7 -32.15 -8.34 -4.63
CA TYR A 7 -30.90 -8.51 -3.90
C TYR A 7 -30.85 -7.53 -2.73
N CYS A 8 -30.59 -8.03 -1.53
CA CYS A 8 -30.37 -7.21 -0.34
C CYS A 8 -28.90 -7.31 0.06
N ALA A 9 -28.19 -6.19 -0.02
CA ALA A 9 -26.82 -6.09 0.46
C ALA A 9 -26.82 -5.25 1.74
N MET A 10 -26.30 -5.82 2.83
CA MET A 10 -26.15 -5.10 4.09
C MET A 10 -24.70 -4.63 4.25
N TRP A 11 -24.57 -3.37 4.63
CA TRP A 11 -23.30 -2.73 4.93
C TRP A 11 -23.27 -2.33 6.40
N SER A 12 -22.20 -2.71 7.11
CA SER A 12 -22.03 -2.37 8.54
C SER A 12 -21.03 -1.24 8.71
N GLU A 13 -21.49 -0.14 9.30
CA GLU A 13 -20.68 1.04 9.62
C GLU A 13 -19.50 0.74 10.56
N ASN A 14 -19.61 -0.32 11.37
CA ASN A 14 -18.58 -0.72 12.33
C ASN A 14 -17.31 -1.28 11.66
N LEU A 15 -17.41 -1.72 10.40
CA LEU A 15 -16.30 -2.38 9.70
C LEU A 15 -15.55 -1.44 8.75
N SER A 16 -16.19 -0.40 8.23
CA SER A 16 -15.61 0.41 7.14
C SER A 16 -15.77 1.92 7.31
N GLY A 17 -16.35 2.42 8.40
CA GLY A 17 -16.51 3.86 8.64
C GLY A 17 -17.79 4.44 8.02
N ARG A 18 -17.94 5.78 8.08
CA ARG A 18 -19.14 6.50 7.61
C ARG A 18 -18.83 7.63 6.61
N ALA A 19 -17.58 7.74 6.16
CA ALA A 19 -17.20 8.80 5.23
C ALA A 19 -17.78 8.52 3.83
N GLY A 20 -17.95 9.56 3.02
CA GLY A 20 -18.49 9.41 1.66
C GLY A 20 -17.70 8.42 0.80
N ASN A 21 -16.38 8.37 0.96
CA ASN A 21 -15.50 7.46 0.24
C ASN A 21 -15.69 5.99 0.68
N ASP A 22 -15.98 5.76 1.96
CA ASP A 22 -16.23 4.41 2.51
C ASP A 22 -17.51 3.82 1.90
N ILE A 23 -18.55 4.66 1.84
CA ILE A 23 -19.87 4.30 1.31
C ILE A 23 -19.79 4.09 -0.19
N ALA A 24 -19.10 4.98 -0.92
CA ALA A 24 -18.89 4.83 -2.36
C ALA A 24 -18.13 3.54 -2.69
N SER A 25 -17.09 3.21 -1.91
CA SER A 25 -16.31 1.98 -2.10
C SER A 25 -17.11 0.72 -1.78
N ALA A 26 -17.91 0.73 -0.72
CA ALA A 26 -18.78 -0.38 -0.37
C ALA A 26 -19.85 -0.61 -1.44
N PHE A 27 -20.51 0.46 -1.89
CA PHE A 27 -21.52 0.42 -2.94
C PHE A 27 -20.92 -0.07 -4.26
N HIS A 28 -19.74 0.42 -4.66
CA HIS A 28 -19.06 -0.04 -5.87
C HIS A 28 -18.73 -1.54 -5.84
N LYS A 29 -18.25 -2.06 -4.70
CA LYS A 29 -18.00 -3.50 -4.54
C LYS A 29 -19.28 -4.33 -4.66
N ILE A 30 -20.37 -3.89 -4.02
CA ILE A 30 -21.68 -4.55 -4.10
C ILE A 30 -22.15 -4.59 -5.55
N LEU A 31 -22.05 -3.47 -6.27
CA LEU A 31 -22.42 -3.42 -7.69
C LEU A 31 -21.56 -4.32 -8.56
N THR A 32 -20.26 -4.36 -8.33
CA THR A 32 -19.34 -5.22 -9.10
C THR A 32 -19.76 -6.68 -8.96
N VAL A 33 -20.01 -7.16 -7.74
CA VAL A 33 -20.47 -8.53 -7.49
C VAL A 33 -21.83 -8.79 -8.15
N LEU A 34 -22.78 -7.88 -7.98
CA LEU A 34 -24.14 -8.07 -8.52
C LEU A 34 -24.21 -8.04 -10.04
N VAL A 35 -23.39 -7.19 -10.69
CA VAL A 35 -23.33 -7.04 -12.16
C VAL A 35 -22.50 -8.15 -12.81
N GLU A 36 -21.45 -8.64 -12.15
CA GLU A 36 -20.69 -9.80 -12.66
C GLU A 36 -21.52 -11.09 -12.64
N GLU A 37 -22.40 -11.25 -11.66
CA GLU A 37 -23.23 -12.45 -11.50
C GLU A 37 -24.58 -12.37 -12.24
N ASN A 38 -25.02 -11.19 -12.69
CA ASN A 38 -26.34 -10.99 -13.29
C ASN A 38 -26.34 -9.91 -14.40
N ASP A 39 -27.05 -10.18 -15.50
CA ASP A 39 -27.36 -9.18 -16.56
C ASP A 39 -28.41 -8.15 -16.07
N ILE A 40 -28.00 -7.28 -15.13
CA ILE A 40 -28.87 -6.24 -14.55
C ILE A 40 -28.97 -5.06 -15.53
N THR A 41 -30.17 -4.84 -16.08
CA THR A 41 -30.45 -3.71 -16.98
C THR A 41 -30.95 -2.46 -16.25
N GLU A 42 -31.44 -2.61 -15.02
CA GLU A 42 -32.05 -1.53 -14.24
C GLU A 42 -31.74 -1.72 -12.74
N LEU A 43 -31.22 -0.67 -12.10
CA LEU A 43 -30.91 -0.66 -10.67
C LEU A 43 -31.60 0.54 -10.02
N ILE A 44 -32.39 0.28 -8.97
CA ILE A 44 -33.05 1.30 -8.17
C ILE A 44 -32.47 1.26 -6.76
N THR A 45 -31.80 2.33 -6.36
CA THR A 45 -31.26 2.49 -5.00
C THR A 45 -32.18 3.37 -4.16
N TRP A 46 -32.46 2.96 -2.92
CA TRP A 46 -33.15 3.79 -1.93
C TRP A 46 -32.25 3.96 -0.70
N SER A 47 -32.17 5.18 -0.19
CA SER A 47 -31.59 5.52 1.11
C SER A 47 -32.71 6.06 2.00
N ASP A 48 -32.66 5.76 3.30
CA ASP A 48 -33.63 6.28 4.28
C ASP A 48 -33.70 7.83 4.21
N SER A 49 -34.92 8.36 4.28
CA SER A 49 -35.34 9.73 3.95
C SER A 49 -35.01 10.77 5.03
N CYS A 50 -34.09 10.49 5.95
CA CYS A 50 -33.69 11.43 6.98
C CYS A 50 -32.80 12.54 6.37
N VAL A 51 -33.31 13.79 6.33
CA VAL A 51 -32.71 14.94 5.61
C VAL A 51 -31.24 15.24 5.98
N PRO A 52 -30.78 15.13 7.25
CA PRO A 52 -29.37 15.29 7.59
C PRO A 52 -28.47 14.14 7.11
N GLN A 53 -29.06 13.01 6.69
CA GLN A 53 -28.37 11.80 6.22
C GLN A 53 -28.62 11.54 4.72
N ASN A 54 -29.18 12.51 3.99
CA ASN A 54 -29.51 12.39 2.58
C ASN A 54 -28.25 12.22 1.71
N ARG A 55 -27.81 10.97 1.55
CA ARG A 55 -26.60 10.54 0.81
C ARG A 55 -26.92 10.16 -0.64
N ASN A 56 -28.13 10.46 -1.11
CA ASN A 56 -28.57 10.20 -2.49
C ASN A 56 -27.67 10.89 -3.54
N SER A 57 -27.04 12.02 -3.20
CA SER A 57 -26.09 12.70 -4.08
C SER A 57 -24.82 11.88 -4.32
N ILE A 58 -24.31 11.18 -3.31
CA ILE A 58 -23.11 10.33 -3.39
C ILE A 58 -23.43 9.11 -4.25
N ILE A 59 -24.57 8.44 -3.99
CA ILE A 59 -25.01 7.26 -4.75
C ILE A 59 -25.28 7.62 -6.22
N SER A 60 -25.93 8.76 -6.49
CA SER A 60 -26.18 9.27 -7.85
C SER A 60 -24.89 9.60 -8.59
N THR A 61 -23.90 10.19 -7.90
CA THR A 61 -22.59 10.51 -8.49
C THR A 61 -21.82 9.24 -8.86
N VAL A 62 -21.82 8.22 -7.98
CA VAL A 62 -21.22 6.91 -8.26
C VAL A 62 -21.89 6.23 -9.46
N HIS A 63 -23.22 6.35 -9.62
CA HIS A 63 -23.94 5.79 -10.76
C HIS A 63 -23.60 6.49 -12.11
N LYS A 64 -23.38 7.81 -12.09
CA LYS A 64 -22.91 8.56 -13.28
C LYS A 64 -21.48 8.21 -13.64
N THR A 65 -20.62 8.00 -12.64
CA THR A 65 -19.22 7.59 -12.82
C THR A 65 -19.05 6.12 -13.22
N THR A 66 -20.05 5.27 -12.98
CA THR A 66 -20.04 3.85 -13.43
C THR A 66 -20.61 3.67 -14.85
N ASN A 67 -21.53 4.52 -15.29
CA ASN A 67 -22.08 4.50 -16.67
C ASN A 67 -21.13 5.09 -17.72
N HIS A 68 -20.27 6.05 -17.33
CA HIS A 68 -19.02 6.22 -18.05
C HIS A 68 -18.07 5.15 -17.57
N LYS A 69 -17.76 4.14 -18.39
CA LYS A 69 -16.58 3.30 -18.15
C LYS A 69 -15.36 4.22 -18.01
N MET A 70 -15.04 4.66 -16.79
CA MET A 70 -13.66 5.00 -16.46
C MET A 70 -12.89 3.74 -16.85
N PRO A 71 -11.90 3.83 -17.76
CA PRO A 71 -11.05 2.68 -18.00
C PRO A 71 -10.40 2.40 -16.65
N GLN A 72 -10.78 1.29 -16.01
CA GLN A 72 -10.06 0.81 -14.86
C GLN A 72 -8.71 0.35 -15.40
N GLU A 73 -7.75 1.28 -15.42
CA GLU A 73 -6.41 1.03 -15.94
C GLU A 73 -5.86 -0.18 -15.18
N SER A 74 -5.58 -1.26 -15.91
CA SER A 74 -5.00 -2.45 -15.30
C SER A 74 -3.68 -2.07 -14.65
N ILE A 75 -3.30 -2.74 -13.56
CA ILE A 75 -2.02 -2.49 -12.88
C ILE A 75 -0.86 -2.60 -13.89
N ASP A 76 -0.92 -3.56 -14.82
CA ASP A 76 0.09 -3.71 -15.87
C ASP A 76 0.11 -2.56 -16.87
N GLY A 77 -1.05 -1.97 -17.18
CA GLY A 77 -1.17 -0.76 -18.00
C GLY A 77 -0.56 0.45 -17.30
N TYR A 78 -0.87 0.62 -16.00
CA TYR A 78 -0.28 1.67 -15.18
C TYR A 78 1.25 1.51 -15.05
N VAL A 79 1.74 0.29 -14.83
CA VAL A 79 3.19 -0.01 -14.79
C VAL A 79 3.85 0.32 -16.13
N ALA A 80 3.24 -0.07 -17.25
CA ALA A 80 3.75 0.27 -18.58
C ALA A 80 3.83 1.79 -18.79
N LYS A 81 2.83 2.53 -18.30
CA LYS A 81 2.78 3.99 -18.39
C LYS A 81 3.88 4.66 -17.58
N ILE A 82 4.07 4.30 -16.31
CA ILE A 82 5.10 4.92 -15.46
C ILE A 82 6.53 4.59 -15.91
N LEU A 83 6.72 3.45 -16.59
CA LEU A 83 8.01 3.03 -17.13
C LEU A 83 8.25 3.47 -18.58
N SER A 84 7.32 4.16 -19.21
CA SER A 84 7.39 4.52 -20.65
C SER A 84 8.63 5.34 -21.04
N LYS A 85 9.23 6.07 -20.09
CA LYS A 85 10.45 6.88 -20.29
C LYS A 85 11.75 6.15 -19.91
N TYR A 86 11.68 4.89 -19.47
CA TYR A 86 12.86 4.11 -19.10
C TYR A 86 13.64 3.71 -20.34
N GLN A 87 14.95 3.50 -20.19
CA GLN A 87 15.82 3.04 -21.27
C GLN A 87 15.47 1.61 -21.72
N TYR A 88 15.03 0.76 -20.78
CA TYR A 88 14.68 -0.64 -21.03
C TYR A 88 13.28 -0.97 -20.46
N PRO A 89 12.20 -0.38 -21.02
CA PRO A 89 10.87 -0.38 -20.42
C PRO A 89 10.28 -1.79 -20.29
N ASP A 90 10.48 -2.67 -21.28
CA ASP A 90 9.95 -4.03 -21.25
C ASP A 90 10.58 -4.88 -20.15
N ARG A 91 11.89 -4.72 -19.92
CA ARG A 91 12.62 -5.42 -18.86
C ARG A 91 12.18 -4.92 -17.48
N ALA A 92 12.14 -3.60 -17.30
CA ALA A 92 11.67 -3.00 -16.05
C ALA A 92 10.21 -3.38 -15.74
N LYS A 93 9.34 -3.39 -16.76
CA LYS A 93 7.93 -3.76 -16.61
C LYS A 93 7.81 -5.21 -16.13
N ARG A 94 8.55 -6.13 -16.75
CA ARG A 94 8.55 -7.55 -16.34
C ARG A 94 8.92 -7.70 -14.87
N ASP A 95 10.06 -7.14 -14.46
CA ASP A 95 10.55 -7.24 -13.08
C ASP A 95 9.57 -6.64 -12.07
N VAL A 96 8.99 -5.47 -12.39
CA VAL A 96 7.99 -4.81 -11.54
C VAL A 96 6.72 -5.63 -11.44
N CYS A 97 6.18 -6.11 -12.57
CA CYS A 97 5.00 -6.95 -12.60
C CYS A 97 5.24 -8.23 -11.80
N ASP A 98 6.34 -8.93 -11.99
CA ASP A 98 6.65 -10.16 -11.26
C ASP A 98 6.71 -9.91 -9.74
N ALA A 99 7.35 -8.81 -9.32
CA ALA A 99 7.42 -8.41 -7.92
C ALA A 99 6.04 -8.13 -7.30
N ILE A 100 5.18 -7.32 -7.95
CA ILE A 100 3.87 -6.94 -7.39
C ILE A 100 2.83 -8.08 -7.49
N HIS A 101 2.99 -9.00 -8.45
CA HIS A 101 2.19 -10.23 -8.51
C HIS A 101 2.54 -11.19 -7.36
N ARG A 102 3.83 -11.28 -7.00
CA ARG A 102 4.28 -12.13 -5.89
C ARG A 102 4.02 -11.52 -4.51
N TYR A 103 4.21 -10.21 -4.37
CA TYR A 103 4.08 -9.46 -3.12
C TYR A 103 2.97 -8.42 -3.25
N ARG A 104 1.73 -8.90 -3.02
CA ARG A 104 0.49 -8.13 -3.20
C ARG A 104 0.31 -6.93 -2.27
N ASN A 105 1.23 -6.67 -1.34
CA ASN A 105 1.25 -5.47 -0.51
C ASN A 105 2.18 -4.37 -1.04
N LEU A 106 2.94 -4.65 -2.11
CA LEU A 106 3.70 -3.64 -2.84
C LEU A 106 2.80 -2.97 -3.88
N ARG A 107 2.95 -1.65 -4.03
CA ARG A 107 2.21 -0.84 -4.99
C ARG A 107 3.21 -0.10 -5.87
N PRO A 108 3.10 -0.22 -7.20
CA PRO A 108 3.90 0.62 -8.08
C PRO A 108 3.38 2.07 -8.00
N LYS A 109 4.29 3.03 -8.03
CA LYS A 109 3.99 4.45 -8.15
C LYS A 109 5.11 5.16 -8.92
N LEU A 110 4.77 6.26 -9.58
CA LEU A 110 5.74 7.24 -10.09
C LEU A 110 5.89 8.35 -9.05
N ASP A 111 7.11 8.65 -8.63
CA ASP A 111 7.37 9.64 -7.58
C ASP A 111 8.72 10.34 -7.82
N THR A 112 8.92 11.51 -7.23
CA THR A 112 10.15 12.28 -7.40
C THR A 112 11.20 11.82 -6.40
N TYR A 113 12.29 11.24 -6.91
CA TYR A 113 13.47 10.91 -6.13
C TYR A 113 14.44 12.09 -6.10
N VAL A 114 15.00 12.38 -4.93
CA VAL A 114 16.02 13.42 -4.73
C VAL A 114 17.36 12.74 -4.45
N PHE A 115 18.32 12.91 -5.35
CA PHE A 115 19.66 12.37 -5.19
C PHE A 115 20.48 13.17 -4.18
N ASN A 116 21.59 12.58 -3.74
CA ASN A 116 22.48 13.19 -2.74
C ASN A 116 23.13 14.51 -3.23
N ASP A 117 23.23 14.71 -4.55
CA ASP A 117 23.72 15.94 -5.17
C ASP A 117 22.61 17.02 -5.30
N GLY A 118 21.40 16.74 -4.81
CA GLY A 118 20.24 17.62 -4.87
C GLY A 118 19.45 17.56 -6.18
N THR A 119 19.92 16.79 -7.17
CA THR A 119 19.17 16.59 -8.41
C THR A 119 17.88 15.81 -8.15
N ARG A 120 16.87 16.03 -8.99
CA ARG A 120 15.54 15.43 -8.85
C ARG A 120 15.17 14.69 -10.13
N GLN A 121 14.61 13.50 -9.99
CA GLN A 121 14.16 12.69 -11.12
C GLN A 121 12.87 11.96 -10.77
N GLU A 122 11.94 11.92 -11.71
CA GLU A 122 10.75 11.06 -11.60
C GLU A 122 11.17 9.61 -11.85
N LEU A 123 10.97 8.75 -10.85
CA LEU A 123 11.33 7.34 -10.89
C LEU A 123 10.15 6.49 -10.42
N ALA A 124 10.07 5.26 -10.91
CA ALA A 124 9.18 4.25 -10.36
C ALA A 124 9.69 3.80 -8.98
N CYS A 125 8.80 3.74 -7.99
CA CYS A 125 9.02 3.04 -6.71
C CYS A 125 7.94 1.97 -6.50
N LEU A 126 8.35 0.83 -5.94
CA LEU A 126 7.46 -0.11 -5.29
C LEU A 126 7.38 0.23 -3.80
N ASP A 127 6.27 0.79 -3.36
CA ASP A 127 6.02 1.21 -1.97
C ASP A 127 5.04 0.24 -1.31
N GLY A 128 5.31 -0.20 -0.10
CA GLY A 128 4.42 -1.13 0.61
C GLY A 128 5.13 -1.93 1.67
N THR A 129 4.69 -3.17 1.89
CA THR A 129 5.27 -4.06 2.90
C THR A 129 5.66 -5.42 2.32
N ILE A 130 6.71 -6.01 2.89
CA ILE A 130 7.13 -7.40 2.63
C ILE A 130 6.96 -8.26 3.89
N PRO A 131 6.49 -9.51 3.77
CA PRO A 131 6.32 -10.40 4.92
C PRO A 131 7.67 -10.98 5.34
N VAL A 132 8.06 -10.77 6.60
CA VAL A 132 9.32 -11.24 7.17
C VAL A 132 9.02 -12.07 8.41
N MET A 133 9.52 -13.30 8.47
CA MET A 133 9.42 -14.12 9.68
C MET A 133 10.60 -13.80 10.60
N TYR A 134 10.29 -13.39 11.83
CA TYR A 134 11.28 -13.18 12.89
C TYR A 134 10.83 -13.88 14.16
N LYS A 135 11.67 -14.79 14.68
CA LYS A 135 11.41 -15.58 15.90
C LYS A 135 10.02 -16.26 15.91
N GLY A 136 9.62 -16.83 14.77
CA GLY A 136 8.34 -17.55 14.62
C GLY A 136 7.11 -16.68 14.34
N THR A 137 7.25 -15.35 14.31
CA THR A 137 6.16 -14.42 14.03
C THR A 137 6.40 -13.69 12.70
N TYR A 138 5.35 -13.55 11.89
CA TYR A 138 5.40 -12.75 10.68
C TYR A 138 5.17 -11.26 10.97
N TYR A 139 6.06 -10.43 10.45
CA TYR A 139 6.00 -8.98 10.48
C TYR A 139 5.91 -8.43 9.07
N HIS A 140 5.12 -7.37 8.88
CA HIS A 140 5.02 -6.66 7.61
C HIS A 140 5.98 -5.48 7.61
N ILE A 141 7.18 -5.68 7.08
CA ILE A 141 8.24 -4.67 7.08
C ILE A 141 7.98 -3.68 5.95
N PRO A 142 7.82 -2.39 6.24
CA PRO A 142 7.58 -1.36 5.23
C PRO A 142 8.85 -1.04 4.45
N VAL A 143 8.75 -1.07 3.12
CA VAL A 143 9.86 -0.87 2.18
C VAL A 143 9.45 0.07 1.04
N CYS A 144 10.43 0.78 0.46
CA CYS A 144 10.31 1.37 -0.86
C CYS A 144 11.53 0.98 -1.70
N ILE A 145 11.25 0.52 -2.92
CA ILE A 145 12.26 0.03 -3.87
C ILE A 145 12.18 0.94 -5.09
N TRP A 146 13.17 1.81 -5.24
CA TRP A 146 13.28 2.72 -6.38
C TRP A 146 14.03 2.07 -7.53
N LEU A 147 13.53 2.22 -8.75
CA LEU A 147 14.20 1.77 -9.97
C LEU A 147 14.75 3.00 -10.70
N LEU A 148 16.04 2.99 -11.04
CA LEU A 148 16.61 3.98 -11.96
C LEU A 148 16.07 3.76 -13.38
N ASP A 149 16.01 4.82 -14.18
CA ASP A 149 15.56 4.78 -15.59
C ASP A 149 16.35 3.81 -16.48
N SER A 150 17.55 3.44 -16.04
CA SER A 150 18.49 2.51 -16.65
C SER A 150 18.36 1.07 -16.14
N HIS A 151 17.39 0.78 -15.26
CA HIS A 151 17.08 -0.60 -14.84
C HIS A 151 16.84 -1.50 -16.08
N PRO A 152 17.37 -2.73 -16.12
CA PRO A 152 18.08 -3.45 -15.06
C PRO A 152 19.60 -3.29 -15.05
N TYR A 153 20.20 -2.36 -15.81
CA TYR A 153 21.67 -2.21 -15.81
C TYR A 153 22.21 -1.57 -14.53
N ASN A 154 21.35 -0.85 -13.80
CA ASN A 154 21.64 -0.41 -12.45
C ASN A 154 20.72 -1.13 -11.46
N SER A 155 21.28 -1.50 -10.31
CA SER A 155 20.51 -2.09 -9.20
C SER A 155 19.45 -1.13 -8.67
N PRO A 156 18.33 -1.62 -8.12
CA PRO A 156 17.38 -0.76 -7.44
C PRO A 156 17.98 -0.15 -6.17
N MET A 157 17.43 1.00 -5.74
CA MET A 157 17.74 1.61 -4.45
C MET A 157 16.64 1.26 -3.45
N CYS A 158 16.98 0.43 -2.46
CA CYS A 158 16.03 -0.11 -1.50
C CYS A 158 16.10 0.65 -0.17
N TYR A 159 14.95 0.91 0.43
CA TYR A 159 14.81 1.59 1.70
C TYR A 159 13.80 0.87 2.60
N VAL A 160 14.02 0.90 3.91
CA VAL A 160 12.99 0.65 4.91
C VAL A 160 12.33 1.97 5.29
N LYS A 161 10.99 1.96 5.39
CA LYS A 161 10.20 3.16 5.67
C LYS A 161 9.43 2.99 6.98
N PRO A 162 10.01 3.31 8.16
CA PRO A 162 9.32 3.13 9.43
C PRO A 162 7.99 3.90 9.46
N THR A 163 6.96 3.30 10.04
CA THR A 163 5.74 4.04 10.41
C THR A 163 6.04 4.99 11.59
N PRO A 164 5.15 5.94 11.94
CA PRO A 164 5.36 6.82 13.09
C PRO A 164 5.65 6.09 14.40
N ASP A 165 5.10 4.88 14.56
CA ASP A 165 5.29 4.01 15.72
C ASP A 165 6.52 3.11 15.63
N MET A 166 7.32 3.23 14.57
CA MET A 166 8.54 2.44 14.36
C MET A 166 9.79 3.31 14.39
N GLN A 167 10.93 2.69 14.67
CA GLN A 167 12.24 3.29 14.56
C GLN A 167 13.19 2.35 13.81
N ILE A 168 14.06 2.92 12.97
CA ILE A 168 15.08 2.17 12.24
C ILE A 168 16.13 1.64 13.21
N LYS A 169 16.49 0.37 13.03
CA LYS A 169 17.61 -0.28 13.68
C LYS A 169 18.77 -0.38 12.69
N ALA A 170 19.71 0.57 12.79
CA ALA A 170 20.90 0.54 11.96
C ALA A 170 21.70 -0.76 12.14
N SER A 171 22.27 -1.26 11.05
CA SER A 171 23.02 -2.51 10.99
C SER A 171 24.02 -2.47 9.84
N ARG A 172 24.76 -3.56 9.62
CA ARG A 172 25.60 -3.74 8.42
C ARG A 172 24.81 -3.70 7.10
N HIS A 173 23.50 -3.92 7.15
CA HIS A 173 22.64 -4.00 5.97
C HIS A 173 21.67 -2.83 5.83
N VAL A 174 21.54 -1.98 6.84
CA VAL A 174 20.60 -0.84 6.83
C VAL A 174 21.24 0.33 7.56
N ASP A 175 21.32 1.49 6.90
CA ASP A 175 21.85 2.71 7.51
C ASP A 175 20.79 3.46 8.36
N THR A 176 21.19 4.58 8.96
CA THR A 176 20.29 5.41 9.79
C THR A 176 19.17 6.09 9.02
N ASN A 177 19.33 6.25 7.70
CA ASN A 177 18.31 6.80 6.81
C ASN A 177 17.37 5.70 6.27
N GLY A 178 17.61 4.45 6.65
CA GLY A 178 16.85 3.29 6.22
C GLY A 178 17.28 2.73 4.87
N ARG A 179 18.37 3.21 4.27
CA ARG A 179 18.89 2.67 3.01
C ARG A 179 19.45 1.27 3.24
N VAL A 180 19.09 0.36 2.36
CA VAL A 180 19.43 -1.05 2.43
C VAL A 180 20.67 -1.34 1.59
N TYR A 181 21.62 -2.08 2.17
CA TYR A 181 22.88 -2.49 1.56
C TYR A 181 23.02 -4.01 1.65
N LEU A 182 22.97 -4.67 0.50
CA LEU A 182 23.02 -6.13 0.39
C LEU A 182 24.12 -6.55 -0.59
N PRO A 183 24.82 -7.68 -0.34
CA PRO A 183 25.73 -8.24 -1.34
C PRO A 183 25.07 -8.47 -2.69
N TYR A 184 23.78 -8.84 -2.71
CA TYR A 184 23.00 -9.02 -3.93
C TYR A 184 22.82 -7.72 -4.72
N LEU A 185 22.68 -6.57 -4.04
CA LEU A 185 22.62 -5.26 -4.69
C LEU A 185 24.02 -4.82 -5.17
N HIS A 186 25.06 -5.12 -4.38
CA HIS A 186 26.43 -4.75 -4.73
C HIS A 186 26.96 -5.53 -5.95
N ASN A 187 26.65 -6.82 -6.02
CA ASN A 187 27.05 -7.71 -7.12
C ASN A 187 25.93 -7.85 -8.17
N TRP A 188 25.10 -6.82 -8.32
CA TRP A 188 23.97 -6.84 -9.23
C TRP A 188 24.45 -7.07 -10.67
N ASN A 189 23.84 -8.04 -11.35
CA ASN A 189 24.11 -8.34 -12.74
C ASN A 189 22.80 -8.25 -13.53
N PRO A 190 22.71 -7.39 -14.56
CA PRO A 190 21.47 -7.20 -15.32
C PRO A 190 20.92 -8.49 -15.93
N ASP A 191 21.75 -9.50 -16.21
CA ASP A 191 21.32 -10.72 -16.90
C ASP A 191 20.84 -11.83 -15.94
N SER A 192 21.19 -11.74 -14.66
CA SER A 192 20.87 -12.78 -13.66
C SER A 192 20.22 -12.26 -12.38
N SER A 193 20.22 -10.95 -12.14
CA SER A 193 19.62 -10.32 -10.97
C SER A 193 18.27 -9.70 -11.31
N ASP A 194 17.32 -9.79 -10.38
CA ASP A 194 15.97 -9.24 -10.54
C ASP A 194 15.41 -8.69 -9.21
N LEU A 195 14.24 -8.04 -9.28
CA LEU A 195 13.57 -7.48 -8.10
C LEU A 195 13.09 -8.56 -7.11
N LEU A 196 12.68 -9.73 -7.61
CA LEU A 196 12.22 -10.82 -6.75
C LEU A 196 13.35 -11.34 -5.86
N GLY A 197 14.53 -11.52 -6.43
CA GLY A 197 15.76 -11.92 -5.74
C GLY A 197 16.16 -10.90 -4.69
N VAL A 198 16.12 -9.60 -5.00
CA VAL A 198 16.37 -8.54 -4.00
C VAL A 198 15.40 -8.67 -2.83
N ILE A 199 14.10 -8.80 -3.11
CA ILE A 199 13.07 -8.90 -2.05
C ILE A 199 13.26 -10.17 -1.23
N GLN A 200 13.59 -11.30 -1.85
CA GLN A 200 13.87 -12.55 -1.15
C GLN A 200 15.09 -12.43 -0.22
N VAL A 201 16.18 -11.82 -0.70
CA VAL A 201 17.37 -11.57 0.13
C VAL A 201 17.04 -10.61 1.27
N MET A 202 16.23 -9.57 1.04
CA MET A 202 15.72 -8.69 2.10
C MET A 202 14.93 -9.48 3.15
N ILE A 203 14.02 -10.38 2.74
CA ILE A 203 13.22 -11.19 3.67
C ILE A 203 14.11 -12.07 4.55
N ILE A 204 15.13 -12.72 3.97
CA ILE A 204 16.08 -13.57 4.71
C ILE A 204 16.87 -12.72 5.71
N VAL A 205 17.50 -11.65 5.25
CA VAL A 205 18.36 -10.79 6.09
C VAL A 205 17.54 -10.12 7.20
N PHE A 206 16.35 -9.63 6.91
CA PHE A 206 15.47 -9.02 7.92
C PHE A 206 14.87 -10.04 8.88
N GLY A 207 14.75 -11.31 8.47
CA GLY A 207 14.32 -12.41 9.33
C GLY A 207 15.38 -12.80 10.36
N GLU A 208 16.66 -12.58 10.06
CA GLU A 208 17.77 -12.72 11.02
C GLU A 208 17.92 -11.47 11.89
N GLN A 209 17.92 -10.29 11.26
CA GLN A 209 18.10 -9.01 11.91
C GLN A 209 17.04 -7.99 11.43
N PRO A 210 15.92 -7.82 12.17
CA PRO A 210 14.88 -6.89 11.79
C PRO A 210 15.39 -5.44 11.68
N PRO A 211 15.07 -4.72 10.59
CA PRO A 211 15.60 -3.39 10.32
C PRO A 211 14.81 -2.27 11.03
N VAL A 212 13.67 -2.61 11.63
CA VAL A 212 12.82 -1.69 12.39
C VAL A 212 12.32 -2.35 13.67
N TYR A 213 12.03 -1.54 14.69
CA TYR A 213 11.38 -1.96 15.93
C TYR A 213 10.26 -0.99 16.30
N ALA A 214 9.27 -1.47 17.06
CA ALA A 214 8.19 -0.65 17.57
C ALA A 214 8.70 0.26 18.70
N LYS A 215 8.32 1.54 18.67
CA LYS A 215 8.57 2.48 19.76
C LYS A 215 7.80 2.04 21.02
N PRO A 216 8.36 2.22 22.22
CA PRO A 216 7.61 2.01 23.45
C PRO A 216 6.36 2.90 23.45
N LYS A 217 5.19 2.32 23.73
CA LYS A 217 4.00 3.11 23.99
C LYS A 217 4.21 3.82 25.33
N VAL A 218 4.32 5.15 25.32
CA VAL A 218 4.32 5.93 26.55
C VAL A 218 2.93 5.79 27.16
N ASN A 219 2.77 4.92 28.14
CA ASN A 219 1.56 4.86 28.95
C ASN A 219 1.51 6.14 29.78
N SER A 220 0.71 7.12 29.34
CA SER A 220 0.33 8.28 30.14
C SER A 220 -0.65 7.85 31.23
N SER A 221 -0.17 7.10 32.23
CA SER A 221 -0.96 6.73 33.41
C SER A 221 -0.06 6.62 34.65
N ALA A 222 0.34 7.79 35.16
CA ALA A 222 0.68 7.99 36.57
C ALA A 222 0.55 9.48 36.91
N TYR A 223 -0.68 9.99 36.97
CA TYR A 223 -0.95 11.13 37.83
C TYR A 223 -0.91 10.59 39.26
N THR A 224 0.25 10.68 39.90
CA THR A 224 0.40 10.49 41.34
C THR A 224 -0.47 11.51 42.06
N THR A 225 -1.59 11.05 42.61
CA THR A 225 -2.33 11.74 43.66
C THR A 225 -1.42 11.86 44.87
N THR A 226 -0.89 13.05 45.11
CA THR A 226 -0.22 13.42 46.36
C THR A 226 -1.25 13.39 47.51
N PRO A 227 -1.02 12.67 48.61
CA PRO A 227 -1.83 12.81 49.82
C PRO A 227 -1.46 14.12 50.53
N TYR A 228 -2.48 14.92 50.83
CA TYR A 228 -2.38 16.17 51.59
C TYR A 228 -1.91 15.87 53.03
N PRO A 229 -0.98 16.64 53.62
CA PRO A 229 -0.62 16.48 55.02
C PRO A 229 -1.71 17.08 55.93
N ALA A 230 -2.08 16.34 56.98
CA ALA A 230 -3.01 16.81 58.02
C ALA A 230 -2.34 17.89 58.89
N GLU A 231 -3.04 19.01 59.10
CA GLU A 231 -2.67 20.05 60.07
C GLU A 231 -2.90 19.56 61.51
N PRO A 232 -1.99 19.84 62.46
CA PRO A 232 -2.23 19.66 63.87
C PRO A 232 -2.96 20.87 64.49
N SER A 233 -3.80 20.56 65.47
CA SER A 233 -4.63 21.40 66.34
C SER A 233 -3.90 22.48 67.13
#